data_AF-A0A8J3T589-F1
#
_entry.id   AF-A0A8J3T589-F1
#
_cell.length_a   1.000
_cell.length_b   1.000
_cell.length_c   1.000
_cell.angle_alpha   90.00
_cell.angle_beta   90.00
_cell.angle_gamma   90.00
#
_symmetry.space_group_name_H-M   'P 1'
#
loop_
_entity.id
_entity.type
_entity.pdbx_description
1 polymer ?
#
loop_
_entity_poly.entity_id
_entity_poly.type
_entity_poly.pdbx_seq_one_letter_code
_entity_poly.pdbx_strand_id
1 'polypeptide(L)'
;MRRIAVLDAPSNLGLRPPTATSVPGCAKAPGALRDHGLVTRLAARDAGCVTPPRFDPGDWRPGDGVAHAEEIAWYSRRLADRIGALLDAGEFPVVLGGDCSILLGSALAANRRSSDLDAGIGLVYVDGHSDFRHPGNASYVGAAAGEDLALATGRGQADLAAIENRRPYFRDSDVVVLGIRPHDEHRLDLQAAGIAYRAAPQLRAEGAARSAQWARGVLSGCVGYWVHVDVDVLDPAVMPAVDAPDPGGIAYTELELLLAGLVATPHCLGVEITVFDPDYDPTGAFAADVVETLVAGLAPAATVAPLDWAALAASATPLPAPVEPLAPRMPMEPLAPLVPVVPALAGGAGPGSTVAGPGSTVAGPEPIMEPEADAEPEAVVELEAAGPDVVDESDVVHEAEAEAVAGSDGGSAEPDEGNARPGDGSAGSDDEDERRQLGSLAPRVPLDRMSFSDMMDADRAALARRRDGAIPLRRRGGAPQPADAEAQGAADMVERDAPDADRPPATDPARPFAGLAEQVRAAGSGQVPIARTPVEPPAMPAAPAPPPAETA
;
A
#
# COMPACT_ATOMS: atom_id res chain seq x y z
N MET A 1 -0.89 18.14 -22.32
CA MET A 1 -1.02 16.79 -21.74
C MET A 1 0.02 16.66 -20.66
N ARG A 2 -0.36 16.19 -19.47
CA ARG A 2 0.59 15.94 -18.38
C ARG A 2 1.50 14.79 -18.76
N ARG A 3 2.80 14.96 -18.53
CA ARG A 3 3.77 13.88 -18.71
C ARG A 3 3.81 13.06 -17.43
N ILE A 4 3.54 11.76 -17.54
CA ILE A 4 3.68 10.83 -16.42
C ILE A 4 5.17 10.58 -16.16
N ALA A 5 5.56 10.60 -14.89
CA ALA A 5 6.91 10.29 -14.44
C ALA A 5 6.86 9.17 -13.41
N VAL A 6 7.50 8.04 -13.70
CA VAL A 6 7.52 6.87 -12.80
C VAL A 6 8.76 6.95 -11.90
N LEU A 7 8.55 7.01 -10.59
CA LEU A 7 9.60 7.08 -9.58
C LEU A 7 9.53 5.84 -8.68
N ASP A 8 10.63 5.11 -8.56
CA ASP A 8 10.67 3.95 -7.65
C ASP A 8 10.99 4.42 -6.23
N ALA A 9 10.24 3.90 -5.28
CA ALA A 9 10.40 4.10 -3.85
C ALA A 9 10.33 2.76 -3.08
N PRO A 10 11.25 1.81 -3.32
CA PRO A 10 11.19 0.41 -2.87
C PRO A 10 11.47 0.20 -1.36
N SER A 11 10.89 1.00 -0.48
CA SER A 11 11.04 0.85 0.98
C SER A 11 10.14 -0.25 1.52
N ASN A 12 10.66 -1.07 2.43
CA ASN A 12 9.91 -2.04 3.23
C ASN A 12 10.11 -1.82 4.75
N LEU A 13 10.65 -0.66 5.14
CA LEU A 13 10.99 -0.29 6.51
C LEU A 13 9.77 -0.13 7.41
N GLY A 14 8.59 0.17 6.86
CA GLY A 14 7.37 0.35 7.64
C GLY A 14 6.72 -0.96 8.10
N LEU A 15 7.16 -2.10 7.57
CA LEU A 15 6.57 -3.40 7.83
C LEU A 15 7.27 -4.17 8.94
N ARG A 16 6.52 -5.09 9.54
CA ARG A 16 7.08 -6.12 10.39
C ARG A 16 7.64 -7.24 9.51
N PRO A 17 8.75 -7.87 9.92
CA PRO A 17 9.25 -8.99 9.17
C PRO A 17 8.26 -10.18 9.26
N PRO A 18 7.98 -10.90 8.14
CA PRO A 18 7.05 -12.04 8.16
C PRO A 18 7.46 -13.14 9.13
N THR A 19 8.76 -13.28 9.36
CA THR A 19 9.38 -14.19 10.34
C THR A 19 10.56 -13.46 11.00
N ALA A 20 11.08 -13.94 12.12
CA ALA A 20 12.22 -13.32 12.80
C ALA A 20 13.49 -13.17 11.94
N THR A 21 13.60 -13.89 10.82
CA THR A 21 14.78 -13.90 9.95
C THR A 21 14.51 -13.45 8.51
N SER A 22 13.26 -13.13 8.16
CA SER A 22 12.90 -12.71 6.80
C SER A 22 12.81 -11.19 6.70
N VAL A 23 12.96 -10.70 5.47
CA VAL A 23 12.77 -9.30 5.11
C VAL A 23 11.48 -9.23 4.28
N PRO A 24 10.57 -8.27 4.51
CA PRO A 24 9.36 -8.13 3.72
C PRO A 24 9.68 -7.94 2.22
N GLY A 25 8.94 -8.62 1.35
CA GLY A 25 9.27 -8.72 -0.07
C GLY A 25 8.81 -7.55 -0.92
N CYS A 26 7.87 -6.73 -0.43
CA CYS A 26 7.25 -5.61 -1.15
C CYS A 26 8.24 -4.58 -1.72
N ALA A 27 9.45 -4.44 -1.16
CA ALA A 27 10.53 -3.62 -1.75
C ALA A 27 10.89 -4.05 -3.21
N LYS A 28 10.53 -5.26 -3.63
CA LYS A 28 10.75 -5.79 -4.98
C LYS A 28 9.67 -5.33 -5.98
N ALA A 29 8.56 -4.76 -5.51
CA ALA A 29 7.41 -4.41 -6.34
C ALA A 29 7.78 -3.53 -7.54
N PRO A 30 8.59 -2.45 -7.41
CA PRO A 30 8.90 -1.60 -8.55
C PRO A 30 9.60 -2.36 -9.69
N GLY A 31 10.51 -3.28 -9.34
CA GLY A 31 11.19 -4.14 -10.30
C GLY A 31 10.21 -5.07 -11.02
N ALA A 32 9.36 -5.78 -10.26
CA ALA A 32 8.37 -6.69 -10.83
C ALA A 32 7.40 -5.97 -11.78
N LEU A 33 6.87 -4.81 -11.39
CA LEU A 33 5.96 -4.03 -12.24
C LEU A 33 6.64 -3.50 -13.51
N ARG A 34 7.92 -3.12 -13.41
CA ARG A 34 8.73 -2.68 -14.57
C ARG A 34 9.01 -3.82 -15.54
N ASP A 35 9.24 -5.04 -15.05
CA ASP A 35 9.46 -6.23 -15.90
C ASP A 35 8.21 -6.57 -16.75
N HIS A 36 7.03 -6.15 -16.30
CA HIS A 36 5.77 -6.22 -17.07
C HIS A 36 5.51 -4.98 -17.95
N GLY A 37 6.51 -4.11 -18.10
CA GLY A 37 6.52 -3.02 -19.08
C GLY A 37 5.76 -1.76 -18.65
N LEU A 38 5.46 -1.59 -17.36
CA LEU A 38 4.64 -0.49 -16.84
C LEU A 38 5.05 0.89 -17.38
N VAL A 39 6.34 1.24 -17.30
CA VAL A 39 6.87 2.54 -17.76
C VAL A 39 6.59 2.77 -19.24
N THR A 40 6.87 1.78 -20.08
CA THR A 40 6.65 1.85 -21.52
C THR A 40 5.16 1.96 -21.85
N ARG A 41 4.31 1.17 -21.18
CA ARG A 41 2.87 1.11 -21.43
C ARG A 41 2.14 2.38 -21.00
N LEU A 42 2.63 3.06 -19.97
CA LEU A 42 2.17 4.39 -19.56
C LEU A 42 2.73 5.53 -20.44
N ALA A 43 3.63 5.23 -21.39
CA ALA A 43 4.44 6.22 -22.09
C ALA A 43 5.11 7.22 -21.13
N ALA A 44 5.52 6.72 -19.96
CA ALA A 44 6.05 7.53 -18.88
C ALA A 44 7.54 7.79 -19.04
N ARG A 45 7.99 8.92 -18.48
CA ARG A 45 9.40 9.15 -18.23
C ARG A 45 9.85 8.31 -17.04
N ASP A 46 11.02 7.69 -17.15
CA ASP A 46 11.67 7.11 -15.98
C ASP A 46 12.30 8.21 -15.11
N ALA A 47 11.79 8.37 -13.90
CA ALA A 47 12.29 9.31 -12.89
C ALA A 47 13.33 8.68 -11.95
N GLY A 48 13.74 7.43 -12.20
CA GLY A 48 14.73 6.70 -11.43
C GLY A 48 14.18 6.16 -10.12
N CYS A 49 15.06 6.04 -9.12
CA CYS A 49 14.77 5.39 -7.84
C CYS A 49 15.29 6.24 -6.67
N VAL A 50 14.53 6.27 -5.57
CA VAL A 50 15.01 6.69 -4.25
C VAL A 50 15.38 5.43 -3.48
N THR A 51 16.67 5.19 -3.28
CA THR A 51 17.12 3.96 -2.61
C THR A 51 16.91 4.08 -1.09
N PRO A 52 16.15 3.17 -0.46
CA PRO A 52 15.96 3.18 0.99
C PRO A 52 17.20 2.64 1.72
N PRO A 53 17.33 2.95 3.01
CA PRO A 53 18.20 2.20 3.91
C PRO A 53 17.88 0.70 3.89
N ARG A 54 18.85 -0.10 4.34
CA ARG A 54 18.66 -1.55 4.49
C ARG A 54 17.63 -1.82 5.58
N PHE A 55 16.73 -2.78 5.33
CA PHE A 55 15.90 -3.36 6.37
C PHE A 55 16.76 -4.10 7.40
N ASP A 56 16.89 -3.52 8.59
CA ASP A 56 17.61 -4.09 9.72
C ASP A 56 16.97 -3.58 11.02
N PRO A 57 16.14 -4.37 11.72
CA PRO A 57 15.49 -3.91 12.95
C PRO A 57 16.47 -3.75 14.13
N GLY A 58 17.73 -4.17 14.00
CA GLY A 58 18.72 -4.03 15.07
C GLY A 58 18.29 -4.72 16.36
N ASP A 59 18.32 -3.98 17.47
CA ASP A 59 17.89 -4.40 18.80
C ASP A 59 16.49 -3.91 19.20
N TRP A 60 15.72 -3.34 18.26
CA TRP A 60 14.36 -2.83 18.47
C TRP A 60 13.45 -3.88 19.11
N ARG A 61 12.60 -3.44 20.04
CA ARG A 61 11.60 -4.27 20.72
C ARG A 61 10.23 -3.59 20.72
N PRO A 62 9.14 -4.39 20.78
CA PRO A 62 7.80 -3.83 21.02
C PRO A 62 7.80 -2.94 22.27
N GLY A 63 7.39 -1.68 22.09
CA GLY A 63 7.42 -0.64 23.13
C GLY A 63 8.48 0.43 22.94
N ASP A 64 9.50 0.20 22.10
CA ASP A 64 10.54 1.20 21.80
C ASP A 64 10.05 2.31 20.84
N GLY A 65 8.80 2.22 20.39
CA GLY A 65 8.22 3.08 19.37
C GLY A 65 8.18 2.39 18.00
N VAL A 66 8.06 3.18 16.95
CA VAL A 66 8.00 2.69 15.57
C VAL A 66 9.37 2.16 15.14
N ALA A 67 9.42 0.93 14.61
CA ALA A 67 10.65 0.38 14.05
C ALA A 67 11.15 1.23 12.89
N HIS A 68 12.48 1.36 12.74
CA HIS A 68 13.13 2.12 11.66
C HIS A 68 12.71 3.60 11.57
N ALA A 69 12.23 4.22 12.65
CA ALA A 69 11.68 5.57 12.61
C ALA A 69 12.67 6.61 12.06
N GLU A 70 13.95 6.52 12.42
CA GLU A 70 14.98 7.44 11.92
C GLU A 70 15.23 7.24 10.41
N GLU A 71 15.33 6.00 9.97
CA GLU A 71 15.52 5.62 8.56
C GLU A 71 14.32 6.04 7.70
N ILE A 72 13.10 5.80 8.20
CA ILE A 72 11.85 6.24 7.55
C ILE A 72 11.85 7.75 7.44
N ALA A 73 12.08 8.50 8.52
CA ALA A 73 12.11 9.97 8.48
C ALA A 73 13.19 10.53 7.54
N TRP A 74 14.35 9.86 7.45
CA TRP A 74 15.39 10.20 6.48
C TRP A 74 14.94 9.95 5.04
N TYR A 75 14.31 8.80 4.82
CA TYR A 75 13.84 8.38 3.50
C TYR A 75 12.66 9.22 3.01
N SER A 76 11.70 9.55 3.87
CA SER A 76 10.56 10.41 3.56
C SER A 76 11.00 11.80 3.10
N ARG A 77 12.04 12.39 3.71
CA ARG A 77 12.61 13.67 3.24
C ARG A 77 13.18 13.57 1.83
N ARG A 78 13.94 12.50 1.55
CA ARG A 78 14.52 12.22 0.22
C ARG A 78 13.45 12.00 -0.84
N LEU A 79 12.43 11.23 -0.51
CA LEU A 79 11.29 10.97 -1.39
C LEU A 79 10.50 12.27 -1.63
N ALA A 80 10.29 13.07 -0.59
CA ALA A 80 9.61 14.36 -0.70
C ALA A 80 10.35 15.34 -1.62
N ASP A 81 11.69 15.41 -1.53
CA ASP A 81 12.51 16.23 -2.43
C ASP A 81 12.33 15.82 -3.90
N ARG A 82 12.26 14.50 -4.17
CA ARG A 82 12.10 13.96 -5.52
C ARG A 82 10.70 14.19 -6.08
N ILE A 83 9.67 13.95 -5.28
CA ILE A 83 8.28 14.23 -5.66
C ILE A 83 8.09 15.73 -5.92
N GLY A 84 8.60 16.59 -5.02
CA GLY A 84 8.56 18.05 -5.19
C GLY A 84 9.18 18.50 -6.51
N ALA A 85 10.36 17.99 -6.85
CA ALA A 85 11.03 18.32 -8.11
C ALA A 85 10.22 17.90 -9.36
N LEU A 86 9.50 16.77 -9.31
CA LEU A 86 8.61 16.33 -10.40
C LEU A 86 7.38 17.24 -10.53
N LEU A 87 6.78 17.62 -9.39
CA LEU A 87 5.65 18.53 -9.34
C LEU A 87 6.02 19.95 -9.83
N ASP A 88 7.20 20.45 -9.48
CA ASP A 88 7.72 21.74 -9.95
C ASP A 88 8.03 21.72 -11.46
N ALA A 89 8.39 20.56 -12.01
CA ALA A 89 8.54 20.35 -13.46
C ALA A 89 7.20 20.21 -14.20
N GLY A 90 6.06 20.24 -13.48
CA GLY A 90 4.72 20.06 -14.05
C GLY A 90 4.44 18.64 -14.54
N GLU A 91 5.22 17.65 -14.07
CA GLU A 91 5.02 16.23 -14.35
C GLU A 91 3.99 15.63 -13.37
N PHE A 92 3.40 14.50 -13.74
CA PHE A 92 2.47 13.73 -12.91
C PHE A 92 3.21 12.53 -12.32
N PRO A 93 3.58 12.54 -11.03
CA PRO A 93 4.30 11.45 -10.40
C PRO A 93 3.41 10.21 -10.26
N VAL A 94 3.96 9.07 -10.68
CA VAL A 94 3.48 7.72 -10.32
C VAL A 94 4.59 7.07 -9.53
N VAL A 95 4.42 6.97 -8.21
CA VAL A 95 5.42 6.42 -7.31
C VAL A 95 5.16 4.93 -7.12
N LEU A 96 6.16 4.10 -7.42
CA LEU A 96 6.10 2.65 -7.20
C LEU A 96 6.75 2.35 -5.87
N GLY A 97 5.96 2.05 -4.85
CA GLY A 97 6.39 1.83 -3.50
C GLY A 97 6.88 0.41 -3.20
N GLY A 98 7.28 0.22 -1.95
CA GLY A 98 7.16 -1.06 -1.28
C GLY A 98 5.99 -0.95 -0.30
N ASP A 99 6.24 -0.68 0.98
CA ASP A 99 5.21 -0.56 2.03
C ASP A 99 4.51 0.81 2.08
N CYS A 100 3.42 0.92 2.85
CA CYS A 100 2.59 2.13 2.96
C CYS A 100 3.29 3.33 3.59
N SER A 101 4.31 3.14 4.44
CA SER A 101 5.04 4.24 5.12
C SER A 101 5.71 5.23 4.16
N ILE A 102 5.86 4.89 2.88
CA ILE A 102 6.29 5.85 1.85
C ILE A 102 5.33 7.04 1.72
N LEU A 103 4.06 6.89 2.15
CA LEU A 103 3.08 7.97 2.26
C LEU A 103 3.63 9.17 3.01
N LEU A 104 4.48 8.97 4.02
CA LEU A 104 5.09 10.08 4.74
C LEU A 104 5.96 10.98 3.83
N GLY A 105 6.54 10.41 2.77
CA GLY A 105 7.30 11.18 1.77
C GLY A 105 6.41 12.02 0.86
N SER A 106 5.32 11.45 0.33
CA SER A 106 4.37 12.18 -0.50
C SER A 106 3.54 13.19 0.31
N ALA A 107 3.18 12.84 1.55
CA ALA A 107 2.54 13.72 2.52
C ALA A 107 3.41 14.93 2.85
N LEU A 108 4.71 14.72 3.10
CA LEU A 108 5.66 15.80 3.34
C LEU A 108 5.83 16.69 2.10
N ALA A 109 5.91 16.11 0.90
CA ALA A 109 5.95 16.89 -0.35
C ALA A 109 4.71 17.77 -0.52
N ALA A 110 3.52 17.19 -0.32
CA ALA A 110 2.25 17.90 -0.36
C ALA A 110 2.20 19.03 0.67
N ASN A 111 2.62 18.77 1.92
CA ASN A 111 2.61 19.77 2.98
C ASN A 111 3.61 20.93 2.74
N ARG A 112 4.82 20.61 2.26
CA ARG A 112 5.79 21.63 1.85
C ARG A 112 5.19 22.54 0.78
N ARG A 113 4.50 21.95 -0.21
CA ARG A 113 3.88 22.71 -1.30
C ARG A 113 2.68 23.53 -0.85
N SER A 114 1.82 22.98 0.01
CA SER A 114 0.64 23.70 0.51
C SER A 114 1.04 24.87 1.42
N SER A 115 2.23 24.89 2.01
CA SER A 115 2.69 26.04 2.81
C SER A 115 2.89 27.31 1.99
N ASP A 116 3.13 27.17 0.69
CA ASP A 116 3.24 28.30 -0.24
C ASP A 116 1.88 28.70 -0.84
N LEU A 117 0.80 28.01 -0.45
CA LEU A 117 -0.54 28.14 -0.98
C LEU A 117 -1.49 28.50 0.16
N ASP A 118 -2.38 29.48 -0.03
CA ASP A 118 -3.40 29.81 0.97
C ASP A 118 -4.47 28.69 1.13
N ALA A 119 -4.25 27.49 0.57
CA ALA A 119 -5.19 26.36 0.55
C ALA A 119 -4.46 25.01 0.71
N GLY A 120 -5.16 24.03 1.30
CA GLY A 120 -4.62 22.70 1.57
C GLY A 120 -4.49 21.83 0.32
N ILE A 121 -3.70 20.76 0.44
CA ILE A 121 -3.70 19.62 -0.48
C ILE A 121 -4.29 18.43 0.30
N GLY A 122 -5.24 17.72 -0.29
CA GLY A 122 -5.90 16.58 0.33
C GLY A 122 -5.26 15.24 0.04
N LEU A 123 -5.84 14.19 0.61
CA LEU A 123 -5.43 12.80 0.45
C LEU A 123 -6.66 11.94 0.13
N VAL A 124 -6.55 11.12 -0.91
CA VAL A 124 -7.43 9.97 -1.13
C VAL A 124 -6.64 8.72 -0.79
N TYR A 125 -7.03 8.04 0.28
CA TYR A 125 -6.39 6.85 0.82
C TYR A 125 -7.21 5.62 0.40
N VAL A 126 -6.69 4.85 -0.55
CA VAL A 126 -7.36 3.67 -1.11
C VAL A 126 -6.67 2.42 -0.56
N ASP A 127 -7.34 1.69 0.33
CA ASP A 127 -6.69 0.69 1.16
C ASP A 127 -7.71 -0.32 1.71
N GLY A 128 -7.30 -1.56 1.98
CA GLY A 128 -8.09 -2.54 2.72
C GLY A 128 -8.19 -2.28 4.22
N HIS A 129 -7.23 -1.54 4.76
CA HIS A 129 -7.06 -1.16 6.16
C HIS A 129 -7.09 0.36 6.32
N SER A 130 -7.38 0.80 7.55
CA SER A 130 -7.37 2.23 7.87
C SER A 130 -5.99 2.79 8.18
N ASP A 131 -5.04 1.94 8.57
CA ASP A 131 -3.72 2.29 9.09
C ASP A 131 -3.73 3.46 10.09
N PHE A 132 -4.78 3.45 10.91
CA PHE A 132 -5.10 4.53 11.84
C PHE A 132 -4.71 4.18 13.29
N ARG A 133 -3.79 3.24 13.45
CA ARG A 133 -3.24 2.82 14.74
C ARG A 133 -2.29 3.89 15.27
N HIS A 134 -2.43 4.25 16.54
CA HIS A 134 -1.56 5.22 17.20
C HIS A 134 -1.59 5.07 18.73
N PRO A 135 -0.67 5.69 19.49
CA PRO A 135 -0.62 5.52 20.96
C PRO A 135 -1.89 5.95 21.72
N GLY A 136 -2.78 6.72 21.09
CA GLY A 136 -4.07 7.11 21.67
C GLY A 136 -5.20 6.08 21.53
N ASN A 137 -5.07 5.05 20.70
CA ASN A 137 -6.12 4.03 20.46
C ASN A 137 -5.58 2.58 20.49
N ALA A 138 -4.26 2.39 20.57
CA ALA A 138 -3.63 1.08 20.71
C ALA A 138 -2.69 1.05 21.91
N SER A 139 -2.53 -0.13 22.52
CA SER A 139 -1.64 -0.34 23.67
C SER A 139 -0.15 -0.25 23.30
N TYR A 140 0.18 -0.46 22.03
CA TYR A 140 1.52 -0.25 21.48
C TYR A 140 1.46 0.10 19.99
N VAL A 141 2.56 0.67 19.51
CA VAL A 141 2.88 0.94 18.10
C VAL A 141 4.22 0.30 17.76
N GLY A 142 4.52 0.12 16.48
CA GLY A 142 5.77 -0.50 16.05
C GLY A 142 5.96 -0.68 14.55
N ALA A 143 4.96 -0.44 13.71
CA ALA A 143 5.04 -0.68 12.28
C ALA A 143 4.38 0.46 11.52
N ALA A 144 5.20 1.35 10.96
CA ALA A 144 4.72 2.56 10.31
C ALA A 144 3.70 2.29 9.20
N ALA A 145 3.80 1.17 8.48
CA ALA A 145 2.86 0.82 7.42
C ALA A 145 1.44 0.57 7.94
N GLY A 146 1.26 0.17 9.21
CA GLY A 146 -0.06 0.01 9.83
C GLY A 146 -0.50 1.22 10.66
N GLU A 147 0.19 2.35 10.52
CA GLU A 147 0.07 3.57 11.33
C GLU A 147 0.18 4.84 10.48
N ASP A 148 0.43 4.74 9.19
CA ASP A 148 0.85 5.84 8.34
C ASP A 148 -0.27 6.85 8.07
N LEU A 149 -1.54 6.44 7.98
CA LEU A 149 -2.66 7.38 7.93
C LEU A 149 -2.79 8.16 9.24
N ALA A 150 -2.61 7.48 10.38
CA ALA A 150 -2.54 8.16 11.67
C ALA A 150 -1.36 9.16 11.69
N LEU A 151 -0.15 8.74 11.31
CA LEU A 151 1.04 9.59 11.26
C LEU A 151 0.82 10.78 10.31
N ALA A 152 0.21 10.55 9.15
CA ALA A 152 -0.03 11.56 8.13
C ALA A 152 -1.05 12.63 8.57
N THR A 153 -2.01 12.23 9.39
CA THR A 153 -2.96 13.14 10.05
C THR A 153 -2.44 13.66 11.40
N GLY A 154 -1.16 13.44 11.70
CA GLY A 154 -0.48 14.00 12.85
C GLY A 154 -0.75 13.23 14.14
N ARG A 155 -1.00 11.93 14.12
CA ARG A 155 -1.20 11.07 15.29
C ARG A 155 -0.09 10.02 15.32
N GLY A 156 0.71 9.98 16.38
CA GLY A 156 1.80 9.00 16.52
C GLY A 156 3.12 9.64 16.95
N GLN A 157 4.22 8.92 16.75
CA GLN A 157 5.55 9.34 17.15
C GLN A 157 5.97 10.64 16.44
N ALA A 158 6.50 11.61 17.17
CA ALA A 158 6.70 12.97 16.66
C ALA A 158 7.77 13.06 15.55
N ASP A 159 8.77 12.20 15.57
CA ASP A 159 9.81 12.14 14.53
C ASP A 159 9.28 11.64 13.17
N LEU A 160 8.12 10.98 13.14
CA LEU A 160 7.42 10.56 11.92
C LEU A 160 6.20 11.43 11.60
N ALA A 161 5.40 11.79 12.61
CA ALA A 161 4.18 12.59 12.46
C ALA A 161 4.43 14.11 12.37
N ALA A 162 5.68 14.55 12.59
CA ALA A 162 6.07 15.96 12.56
C ALA A 162 7.47 16.19 11.96
N ILE A 163 7.85 15.42 10.94
CA ILE A 163 9.07 15.64 10.15
C ILE A 163 9.11 17.12 9.71
N GLU A 164 10.26 17.77 9.95
CA GLU A 164 10.45 19.22 9.70
C GLU A 164 9.52 20.14 10.50
N ASN A 165 9.02 19.68 11.65
CA ASN A 165 8.03 20.39 12.49
C ASN A 165 6.71 20.67 11.75
N ARG A 166 6.38 19.84 10.76
CA ARG A 166 5.16 19.95 9.96
C ARG A 166 4.16 18.94 10.47
N ARG A 167 3.16 19.40 11.23
CA ARG A 167 2.11 18.56 11.79
C ARG A 167 0.77 19.30 11.82
N PRO A 168 -0.33 18.68 11.35
CA PRO A 168 -0.37 17.44 10.57
C PRO A 168 0.14 17.65 9.13
N TYR A 169 0.43 16.59 8.38
CA TYR A 169 0.70 16.72 6.93
C TYR A 169 -0.61 16.97 6.17
N PHE A 170 -1.65 16.20 6.50
CA PHE A 170 -3.02 16.36 6.01
C PHE A 170 -3.99 16.66 7.16
N ARG A 171 -4.93 17.58 6.96
CA ARG A 171 -6.01 17.82 7.92
C ARG A 171 -7.04 16.71 7.78
N ASP A 172 -7.66 16.30 8.88
CA ASP A 172 -8.72 15.27 8.88
C ASP A 172 -9.84 15.55 7.86
N SER A 173 -10.22 16.83 7.70
CA SER A 173 -11.24 17.27 6.74
C SER A 173 -10.83 17.15 5.26
N ASP A 174 -9.52 17.03 5.01
CA ASP A 174 -8.92 16.94 3.67
C ASP A 174 -8.48 15.51 3.36
N VAL A 175 -9.00 14.52 4.10
CA VAL A 175 -8.71 13.10 3.90
C VAL A 175 -10.01 12.36 3.54
N VAL A 176 -9.92 11.51 2.53
CA VAL A 176 -10.97 10.56 2.15
C VAL A 176 -10.40 9.15 2.13
N VAL A 177 -11.01 8.23 2.86
CA VAL A 177 -10.61 6.82 2.93
C VAL A 177 -11.59 5.94 2.12
N LEU A 178 -11.07 5.04 1.29
CA LEU A 178 -11.85 4.21 0.38
C LEU A 178 -11.39 2.76 0.44
N GLY A 179 -12.31 1.83 0.60
CA GLY A 179 -12.03 0.39 0.44
C GLY A 179 -11.79 -0.38 1.74
N ILE A 180 -11.71 0.31 2.88
CA ILE A 180 -11.50 -0.35 4.17
C ILE A 180 -12.55 -1.43 4.43
N ARG A 181 -12.15 -2.47 5.15
CA ARG A 181 -13.11 -3.51 5.53
C ARG A 181 -14.12 -3.00 6.57
N PRO A 182 -15.38 -3.48 6.55
CA PRO A 182 -16.39 -3.07 7.54
C PRO A 182 -15.99 -3.36 8.99
N HIS A 183 -15.17 -4.40 9.17
CA HIS A 183 -14.62 -4.88 10.43
C HIS A 183 -13.26 -4.29 10.79
N ASP A 184 -12.75 -3.31 10.03
CA ASP A 184 -11.55 -2.56 10.41
C ASP A 184 -11.69 -2.00 11.84
N GLU A 185 -10.66 -2.23 12.65
CA GLU A 185 -10.66 -1.96 14.09
C GLU A 185 -10.74 -0.46 14.44
N HIS A 186 -10.25 0.40 13.57
CA HIS A 186 -10.15 1.85 13.79
C HIS A 186 -11.19 2.65 13.00
N ARG A 187 -12.13 1.99 12.32
CA ARG A 187 -13.21 2.65 11.59
C ARG A 187 -14.01 3.67 12.42
N LEU A 188 -14.26 3.38 13.69
CA LEU A 188 -14.96 4.32 14.58
C LEU A 188 -14.08 5.52 14.98
N ASP A 189 -12.77 5.33 15.08
CA ASP A 189 -11.81 6.40 15.35
C ASP A 189 -11.72 7.35 14.15
N LEU A 190 -11.69 6.81 12.92
CA LEU A 190 -11.78 7.61 11.68
C LEU A 190 -13.06 8.47 11.67
N GLN A 191 -14.20 7.86 12.01
CA GLN A 191 -15.47 8.58 12.07
C GLN A 191 -15.46 9.67 13.16
N ALA A 192 -14.89 9.38 14.34
CA ALA A 192 -14.78 10.33 15.43
C ALA A 192 -13.82 11.49 15.12
N ALA A 193 -12.77 11.24 14.32
CA ALA A 193 -11.88 12.26 13.78
C ALA A 193 -12.55 13.12 12.69
N GLY A 194 -13.72 12.72 12.18
CA GLY A 194 -14.40 13.40 11.09
C GLY A 194 -13.81 13.13 9.72
N ILE A 195 -12.99 12.08 9.58
CA ILE A 195 -12.42 11.65 8.31
C ILE A 195 -13.52 10.96 7.50
N ALA A 196 -13.73 11.44 6.28
CA ALA A 196 -14.74 10.87 5.39
C ALA A 196 -14.26 9.50 4.88
N TYR A 197 -15.11 8.48 4.94
CA TYR A 197 -14.76 7.16 4.42
C TYR A 197 -15.90 6.44 3.71
N ARG A 198 -15.54 5.49 2.83
CA ARG A 198 -16.44 4.44 2.30
C ARG A 198 -15.76 3.09 2.39
N ALA A 199 -16.33 2.20 3.20
CA ALA A 199 -15.89 0.81 3.27
C ALA A 199 -16.16 0.07 1.95
N ALA A 200 -15.46 -1.03 1.68
CA ALA A 200 -15.57 -1.78 0.43
C ALA A 200 -17.02 -2.11 0.00
N PRO A 201 -17.92 -2.63 0.86
CA PRO A 201 -19.30 -2.91 0.43
C PRO A 201 -20.07 -1.66 -0.02
N GLN A 202 -19.83 -0.52 0.62
CA GLN A 202 -20.46 0.75 0.26
C GLN A 202 -19.87 1.29 -1.05
N LEU A 203 -18.55 1.21 -1.23
CA LEU A 203 -17.88 1.58 -2.47
C LEU A 203 -18.46 0.79 -3.66
N ARG A 204 -18.65 -0.52 -3.49
CA ARG A 204 -19.23 -1.40 -4.52
C ARG A 204 -20.70 -1.07 -4.80
N ALA A 205 -21.53 -0.93 -3.77
CA ALA A 205 -22.94 -0.60 -3.92
C ALA A 205 -23.14 0.76 -4.62
N GLU A 206 -22.31 1.74 -4.30
CA GLU A 206 -22.32 3.05 -4.95
C GLU A 206 -21.64 3.01 -6.33
N GLY A 207 -20.78 2.05 -6.60
CA GLY A 207 -19.96 1.97 -7.81
C GLY A 207 -18.70 2.83 -7.73
N ALA A 208 -17.59 2.27 -8.23
CA ALA A 208 -16.25 2.85 -8.16
C ALA A 208 -16.16 4.27 -8.74
N ALA A 209 -16.70 4.50 -9.95
CA ALA A 209 -16.66 5.82 -10.58
C ALA A 209 -17.42 6.90 -9.79
N ARG A 210 -18.56 6.57 -9.18
CA ARG A 210 -19.31 7.49 -8.32
C ARG A 210 -18.58 7.72 -6.98
N SER A 211 -17.86 6.72 -6.48
CA SER A 211 -17.01 6.87 -5.30
C SER A 211 -15.81 7.80 -5.56
N ALA A 212 -15.18 7.72 -6.73
CA ALA A 212 -14.16 8.69 -7.15
C ALA A 212 -14.73 10.12 -7.26
N GLN A 213 -15.93 10.28 -7.84
CA GLN A 213 -16.61 11.58 -7.92
C GLN A 213 -16.93 12.14 -6.53
N TRP A 214 -17.40 11.28 -5.61
CA TRP A 214 -17.70 11.68 -4.24
C TRP A 214 -16.43 12.13 -3.49
N ALA A 215 -15.33 11.38 -3.58
CA ALA A 215 -14.06 11.74 -2.96
C ALA A 215 -13.57 13.12 -3.44
N ARG A 216 -13.64 13.35 -4.76
CA ARG A 216 -13.34 14.67 -5.36
C ARG A 216 -14.24 15.79 -4.86
N GLY A 217 -15.51 15.49 -4.60
CA GLY A 217 -16.46 16.44 -4.04
C GLY A 217 -16.10 16.85 -2.61
N VAL A 218 -15.73 15.88 -1.77
CA VAL A 218 -15.25 16.15 -0.40
C VAL A 218 -14.00 17.04 -0.43
N LEU A 219 -13.06 16.75 -1.32
CA LEU A 219 -11.79 17.49 -1.44
C LEU A 219 -11.88 18.73 -2.34
N SER A 220 -13.07 19.18 -2.73
CA SER A 220 -13.24 20.32 -3.66
C SER A 220 -12.73 21.65 -3.12
N GLY A 221 -12.55 21.78 -1.80
CA GLY A 221 -11.93 22.93 -1.17
C GLY A 221 -10.39 22.94 -1.24
N CYS A 222 -9.75 21.81 -1.57
CA CYS A 222 -8.30 21.70 -1.68
C CYS A 222 -7.81 22.18 -3.05
N VAL A 223 -6.54 22.61 -3.13
CA VAL A 223 -5.85 22.91 -4.39
C VAL A 223 -5.82 21.67 -5.29
N GLY A 224 -5.58 20.53 -4.66
CA GLY A 224 -5.55 19.21 -5.28
C GLY A 224 -5.47 18.15 -4.20
N TYR A 225 -5.22 16.92 -4.61
CA TYR A 225 -5.03 15.79 -3.71
C TYR A 225 -4.00 14.82 -4.23
N TRP A 226 -3.38 14.11 -3.30
CA TRP A 226 -2.57 12.93 -3.55
C TRP A 226 -3.44 11.67 -3.47
N VAL A 227 -3.12 10.64 -4.26
CA VAL A 227 -3.79 9.33 -4.17
C VAL A 227 -2.77 8.31 -3.65
N HIS A 228 -3.05 7.75 -2.49
CA HIS A 228 -2.37 6.59 -1.96
C HIS A 228 -3.17 5.33 -2.30
N VAL A 229 -2.50 4.30 -2.78
CA VAL A 229 -3.11 3.00 -3.09
C VAL A 229 -2.29 1.90 -2.44
N ASP A 230 -2.88 1.24 -1.45
CA ASP A 230 -2.49 -0.10 -1.04
C ASP A 230 -3.21 -1.11 -1.96
N VAL A 231 -2.43 -2.02 -2.55
CA VAL A 231 -2.92 -3.07 -3.44
C VAL A 231 -3.82 -4.09 -2.69
N ASP A 232 -3.70 -4.20 -1.37
CA ASP A 232 -4.54 -5.04 -0.50
C ASP A 232 -6.00 -4.58 -0.36
N VAL A 233 -6.33 -3.40 -0.93
CA VAL A 233 -7.72 -2.99 -1.13
C VAL A 233 -8.48 -4.03 -1.98
N LEU A 234 -7.75 -4.73 -2.85
CA LEU A 234 -8.25 -5.83 -3.66
C LEU A 234 -8.55 -7.05 -2.79
N ASP A 235 -9.57 -7.81 -3.19
CA ASP A 235 -9.90 -9.05 -2.49
C ASP A 235 -8.77 -10.11 -2.69
N PRO A 236 -8.36 -10.85 -1.64
CA PRO A 236 -7.38 -11.93 -1.75
C PRO A 236 -7.73 -13.02 -2.77
N ALA A 237 -9.01 -13.17 -3.14
CA ALA A 237 -9.42 -14.08 -4.21
C ALA A 237 -8.80 -13.71 -5.58
N VAL A 238 -8.47 -12.44 -5.80
CA VAL A 238 -7.85 -11.94 -7.05
C VAL A 238 -6.45 -11.36 -6.84
N MET A 239 -6.12 -10.93 -5.62
CA MET A 239 -4.81 -10.43 -5.25
C MET A 239 -4.34 -11.00 -3.89
N PRO A 240 -3.80 -12.23 -3.87
CA PRO A 240 -3.20 -12.79 -2.67
C PRO A 240 -1.76 -12.33 -2.44
N ALA A 241 -1.14 -11.62 -3.40
CA ALA A 241 0.28 -11.26 -3.38
C ALA A 241 0.52 -9.92 -2.67
N VAL A 242 0.14 -9.87 -1.39
CA VAL A 242 0.26 -8.71 -0.48
C VAL A 242 0.66 -9.18 0.91
N ASP A 243 1.19 -8.27 1.75
CA ASP A 243 1.66 -8.61 3.10
C ASP A 243 0.51 -8.90 4.09
N ALA A 244 -0.66 -8.26 3.94
CA ALA A 244 -1.80 -8.37 4.86
C ALA A 244 -3.14 -8.64 4.14
N PRO A 245 -3.35 -9.81 3.52
CA PRO A 245 -4.60 -10.07 2.79
C PRO A 245 -5.83 -10.15 3.70
N ASP A 246 -6.87 -9.35 3.43
CA ASP A 246 -8.16 -9.38 4.16
C ASP A 246 -9.37 -9.58 3.21
N PRO A 247 -10.16 -10.66 3.35
CA PRO A 247 -11.36 -10.91 2.53
C PRO A 247 -12.41 -9.79 2.53
N GLY A 248 -13.16 -9.69 1.43
CA GLY A 248 -14.26 -8.74 1.27
C GLY A 248 -13.88 -7.43 0.55
N GLY A 249 -12.73 -7.42 -0.14
CA GLY A 249 -12.20 -6.30 -0.90
C GLY A 249 -12.92 -6.05 -2.23
N ILE A 250 -12.30 -5.19 -3.05
CA ILE A 250 -12.79 -4.84 -4.39
C ILE A 250 -12.11 -5.66 -5.48
N ALA A 251 -12.69 -5.68 -6.68
CA ALA A 251 -12.09 -6.31 -7.87
C ALA A 251 -11.12 -5.36 -8.62
N TYR A 252 -10.31 -5.89 -9.52
CA TYR A 252 -9.41 -5.07 -10.36
C TYR A 252 -10.18 -4.08 -11.22
N THR A 253 -11.31 -4.50 -11.82
CA THR A 253 -12.17 -3.59 -12.60
C THR A 253 -12.68 -2.41 -11.74
N GLU A 254 -12.97 -2.65 -10.46
CA GLU A 254 -13.43 -1.59 -9.56
C GLU A 254 -12.29 -0.62 -9.22
N LEU A 255 -11.08 -1.13 -8.97
CA LEU A 255 -9.89 -0.30 -8.79
C LEU A 255 -9.55 0.49 -10.06
N GLU A 256 -9.62 -0.13 -11.25
CA GLU A 256 -9.43 0.52 -12.55
C GLU A 256 -10.35 1.74 -12.71
N LEU A 257 -11.66 1.54 -12.49
CA LEU A 257 -12.67 2.59 -12.60
C LEU A 257 -12.52 3.69 -11.53
N LEU A 258 -12.11 3.31 -10.31
CA LEU A 258 -11.85 4.25 -9.23
C LEU A 258 -10.68 5.15 -9.60
N LEU A 259 -9.53 4.58 -9.99
CA LEU A 259 -8.35 5.31 -10.41
C LEU A 259 -8.65 6.22 -11.61
N ALA A 260 -9.34 5.70 -12.63
CA ALA A 260 -9.72 6.49 -13.80
C ALA A 260 -10.53 7.73 -13.42
N GLY A 261 -11.49 7.60 -12.49
CA GLY A 261 -12.29 8.72 -12.01
C GLY A 261 -11.51 9.73 -11.15
N LEU A 262 -10.55 9.24 -10.37
CA LEU A 262 -9.69 10.05 -9.51
C LEU A 262 -8.64 10.83 -10.32
N VAL A 263 -8.05 10.25 -11.36
CA VAL A 263 -6.97 10.93 -12.12
C VAL A 263 -7.48 11.76 -13.31
N ALA A 264 -8.76 11.65 -13.68
CA ALA A 264 -9.38 12.42 -14.76
C ALA A 264 -9.66 13.90 -14.41
N THR A 265 -8.71 14.57 -13.74
CA THR A 265 -8.82 15.96 -13.31
C THR A 265 -7.45 16.57 -13.03
N PRO A 266 -7.24 17.89 -13.22
CA PRO A 266 -5.99 18.53 -12.85
C PRO A 266 -5.74 18.59 -11.33
N HIS A 267 -6.75 18.32 -10.51
CA HIS A 267 -6.63 18.33 -9.05
C HIS A 267 -5.93 17.08 -8.49
N CYS A 268 -5.85 15.97 -9.23
CA CYS A 268 -5.02 14.83 -8.84
C CYS A 268 -3.56 15.18 -9.10
N LEU A 269 -2.74 15.26 -8.05
CA LEU A 269 -1.36 15.75 -8.15
C LEU A 269 -0.37 14.62 -8.47
N GLY A 270 -0.66 13.41 -7.99
CA GLY A 270 0.12 12.20 -8.24
C GLY A 270 -0.55 11.00 -7.58
N VAL A 271 0.02 9.82 -7.85
CA VAL A 271 -0.43 8.54 -7.30
C VAL A 271 0.78 7.77 -6.78
N GLU A 272 0.63 7.06 -5.68
CA GLU A 272 1.57 6.03 -5.25
C GLU A 272 0.88 4.68 -5.07
N ILE A 273 1.60 3.61 -5.40
CA ILE A 273 1.13 2.23 -5.34
C ILE A 273 2.03 1.45 -4.38
N THR A 274 1.45 0.73 -3.42
CA THR A 274 2.17 0.06 -2.33
C THR A 274 1.69 -1.37 -2.11
N VAL A 275 2.45 -2.13 -1.32
CA VAL A 275 2.15 -3.43 -0.70
C VAL A 275 1.91 -4.61 -1.65
N PHE A 276 2.12 -4.44 -2.95
CA PHE A 276 2.34 -5.60 -3.82
C PHE A 276 3.63 -6.33 -3.42
N ASP A 277 3.55 -7.62 -3.07
CA ASP A 277 4.71 -8.43 -2.70
C ASP A 277 5.01 -9.52 -3.75
N PRO A 278 6.04 -9.33 -4.60
CA PRO A 278 6.44 -10.33 -5.59
C PRO A 278 6.91 -11.67 -5.03
N ASP A 279 7.26 -11.78 -3.73
CA ASP A 279 7.62 -13.06 -3.13
C ASP A 279 6.41 -14.03 -3.07
N TYR A 280 5.19 -13.49 -3.10
CA TYR A 280 3.94 -14.24 -3.23
C TYR A 280 3.44 -14.37 -4.68
N ASP A 281 4.19 -13.85 -5.67
CA ASP A 281 3.89 -13.97 -7.11
C ASP A 281 5.05 -14.60 -7.90
N PRO A 282 5.36 -15.90 -7.69
CA PRO A 282 6.48 -16.56 -8.36
C PRO A 282 6.33 -16.66 -9.89
N THR A 283 5.12 -16.41 -10.41
CA THR A 283 4.83 -16.50 -11.85
C THR A 283 4.83 -15.14 -12.55
N GLY A 284 4.78 -14.03 -11.80
CA GLY A 284 4.56 -12.69 -12.34
C GLY A 284 3.13 -12.47 -12.85
N ALA A 285 2.18 -13.34 -12.48
CA ALA A 285 0.81 -13.23 -12.98
C ALA A 285 0.08 -12.05 -12.34
N PHE A 286 0.23 -11.88 -11.02
CA PHE A 286 -0.38 -10.77 -10.29
C PHE A 286 0.31 -9.44 -10.62
N ALA A 287 1.63 -9.45 -10.83
CA ALA A 287 2.35 -8.27 -11.33
C ALA A 287 1.80 -7.81 -12.69
N ALA A 288 1.53 -8.75 -13.62
CA ALA A 288 0.91 -8.43 -14.90
C ALA A 288 -0.49 -7.82 -14.72
N ASP A 289 -1.30 -8.38 -13.83
CA ASP A 289 -2.66 -7.90 -13.57
C ASP A 289 -2.66 -6.49 -12.94
N VAL A 290 -1.77 -6.22 -11.98
CA VAL A 290 -1.56 -4.86 -11.44
C VAL A 290 -1.17 -3.90 -12.56
N VAL A 291 -0.23 -4.27 -13.43
CA VAL A 291 0.16 -3.40 -14.56
C VAL A 291 -1.00 -3.14 -15.51
N GLU A 292 -1.83 -4.14 -15.82
CA GLU A 292 -3.05 -3.93 -16.63
C GLU A 292 -3.99 -2.91 -15.97
N THR A 293 -4.28 -3.08 -14.69
CA THR A 293 -5.16 -2.19 -13.92
C THR A 293 -4.61 -0.78 -13.85
N LEU A 294 -3.31 -0.61 -13.58
CA LEU A 294 -2.66 0.71 -13.52
C LEU A 294 -2.63 1.38 -14.89
N VAL A 295 -2.32 0.66 -15.96
CA VAL A 295 -2.28 1.24 -17.31
C VAL A 295 -3.66 1.74 -17.72
N ALA A 296 -4.70 0.96 -17.48
CA ALA A 296 -6.07 1.35 -17.81
C ALA A 296 -6.60 2.46 -16.88
N GLY A 297 -6.39 2.33 -15.57
CA GLY A 297 -6.85 3.29 -14.56
C GLY A 297 -6.14 4.63 -14.63
N LEU A 298 -4.86 4.67 -15.02
CA LEU A 298 -4.08 5.91 -15.13
C LEU A 298 -4.14 6.56 -16.52
N ALA A 299 -4.70 5.89 -17.53
CA ALA A 299 -4.81 6.44 -18.89
C ALA A 299 -5.41 7.86 -18.95
N PRO A 300 -6.45 8.22 -18.15
CA PRO A 300 -6.99 9.58 -18.19
C PRO A 300 -5.98 10.66 -17.76
N ALA A 301 -5.00 10.34 -16.90
CA ALA A 301 -4.02 11.32 -16.41
C ALA A 301 -3.20 11.95 -17.54
N ALA A 302 -2.88 11.17 -18.58
CA ALA A 302 -2.16 11.65 -19.76
C ALA A 302 -2.97 12.66 -20.59
N THR A 303 -4.31 12.63 -20.50
CA THR A 303 -5.19 13.52 -21.27
C THR A 303 -5.44 14.86 -20.56
N VAL A 304 -5.14 14.95 -19.27
CA VAL A 304 -5.33 16.15 -18.46
C VAL A 304 -4.34 17.25 -18.86
N ALA A 305 -4.78 18.51 -18.76
CA ALA A 305 -3.93 19.67 -19.00
C ALA A 305 -2.75 19.71 -18.01
N PRO A 306 -1.58 20.25 -18.43
CA PRO A 306 -0.43 20.42 -17.54
C PRO A 306 -0.80 21.11 -16.23
N LEU A 307 -0.01 20.82 -15.19
CA LEU A 307 -0.30 21.34 -13.87
C LEU A 307 -0.08 22.85 -13.82
N ASP A 308 -1.11 23.59 -13.41
CA ASP A 308 -1.09 25.04 -13.24
C ASP A 308 -1.48 25.37 -11.80
N TRP A 309 -0.46 25.59 -10.97
CA TRP A 309 -0.63 25.87 -9.55
C TRP A 309 -1.44 27.14 -9.29
N ALA A 310 -1.32 28.16 -10.14
CA ALA A 310 -2.05 29.41 -9.95
C ALA A 310 -3.55 29.21 -10.21
N ALA A 311 -3.90 28.49 -11.29
CA ALA A 311 -5.29 28.15 -11.59
C ALA A 311 -5.91 27.26 -10.51
N LEU A 312 -5.16 26.25 -10.03
CA LEU A 312 -5.62 25.36 -8.97
C LEU A 312 -5.85 26.12 -7.65
N ALA A 313 -4.90 26.96 -7.25
CA ALA A 313 -5.02 27.78 -6.04
C ALA A 313 -6.19 28.77 -6.12
N ALA A 314 -6.45 29.37 -7.28
CA ALA A 314 -7.57 30.28 -7.49
C ALA A 314 -8.95 29.61 -7.36
N SER A 315 -9.02 28.29 -7.56
CA SER A 315 -10.25 27.49 -7.40
C SER A 315 -10.45 26.92 -6.00
N ALA A 316 -9.43 26.99 -5.15
CA ALA A 316 -9.43 26.38 -3.83
C ALA A 316 -10.10 27.28 -2.77
N THR A 317 -10.55 26.67 -1.67
CA THR A 317 -11.05 27.40 -0.52
C THR A 317 -9.87 27.75 0.40
N PRO A 318 -9.70 29.02 0.82
CA PRO A 318 -8.62 29.39 1.71
C PRO A 318 -8.63 28.62 3.04
N LEU A 319 -7.45 28.26 3.54
CA LEU A 319 -7.28 27.70 4.87
C LEU A 319 -7.80 28.70 5.92
N PRO A 320 -8.50 28.22 6.97
CA PRO A 320 -8.79 29.07 8.11
C PRO A 320 -7.47 29.57 8.72
N ALA A 321 -7.47 30.81 9.23
CA ALA A 321 -6.32 31.36 9.90
C ALA A 321 -5.87 30.42 11.05
N PRO A 322 -4.55 30.30 11.32
CA PRO A 322 -4.06 29.52 12.44
C PRO A 322 -4.78 29.95 13.71
N VAL A 323 -5.42 29.02 14.40
CA VAL A 323 -5.93 29.29 15.74
C VAL A 323 -4.70 29.47 16.62
N GLU A 324 -4.55 30.64 17.27
CA GLU A 324 -3.46 30.83 18.24
C GLU A 324 -3.43 29.65 19.21
N PRO A 325 -2.25 29.07 19.50
CA PRO A 325 -2.15 27.97 20.44
C PRO A 325 -2.77 28.45 21.76
N LEU A 326 -3.81 27.73 22.21
CA LEU A 326 -4.44 27.98 23.49
C LEU A 326 -3.31 27.98 24.53
N ALA A 327 -3.08 29.10 25.21
CA ALA A 327 -2.05 29.21 26.23
C ALA A 327 -2.13 28.00 27.16
N PRO A 328 -0.98 27.39 27.56
CA PRO A 328 -0.98 26.20 28.38
C PRO A 328 -1.88 26.46 29.58
N ARG A 329 -2.94 25.63 29.72
CA ARG A 329 -3.82 25.71 30.89
C ARG A 329 -2.91 25.58 32.11
N MET A 330 -2.95 26.61 32.97
CA MET A 330 -2.26 26.60 34.25
C MET A 330 -2.58 25.28 34.97
N PRO A 331 -1.62 24.67 35.69
CA PRO A 331 -1.86 23.43 36.39
C PRO A 331 -3.06 23.61 37.32
N MET A 332 -4.04 22.72 37.18
CA MET A 332 -5.21 22.67 38.07
C MET A 332 -4.70 22.59 39.51
N GLU A 333 -5.05 23.58 40.33
CA GLU A 333 -4.86 23.48 41.78
C GLU A 333 -5.57 22.22 42.30
N PRO A 334 -4.96 21.47 43.23
CA PRO A 334 -5.56 20.25 43.73
C PRO A 334 -6.90 20.55 44.41
N LEU A 335 -7.96 19.89 43.94
CA LEU A 335 -9.29 19.93 44.56
C LEU A 335 -9.18 19.50 46.02
N ALA A 336 -9.59 20.40 46.93
CA ALA A 336 -9.71 20.09 48.35
C ALA A 336 -10.69 18.92 48.58
N PRO A 337 -10.43 18.03 49.56
CA PRO A 337 -11.28 16.87 49.79
C PRO A 337 -12.69 17.28 50.23
N LEU A 338 -13.71 16.70 49.57
CA LEU A 338 -15.12 16.88 49.90
C LEU A 338 -15.41 16.29 51.28
N VAL A 339 -15.82 17.14 52.22
CA VAL A 339 -16.37 16.74 53.53
C VAL A 339 -17.83 16.31 53.33
N PRO A 340 -18.27 15.13 53.82
CA PRO A 340 -19.68 14.73 53.69
C PRO A 340 -20.56 15.59 54.60
N VAL A 341 -21.52 16.29 54.02
CA VAL A 341 -22.56 17.05 54.73
C VAL A 341 -23.69 16.11 55.09
N VAL A 342 -23.90 15.88 56.39
CA VAL A 342 -25.07 15.19 56.94
C VAL A 342 -26.19 16.24 57.15
N PRO A 343 -27.40 16.07 56.59
CA PRO A 343 -28.49 17.02 56.81
C PRO A 343 -29.17 16.78 58.16
N ALA A 344 -29.31 17.85 58.95
CA ALA A 344 -30.07 17.87 60.20
C ALA A 344 -31.56 18.22 59.94
N LEU A 345 -32.42 17.62 60.78
CA LEU A 345 -33.86 17.40 60.68
C LEU A 345 -34.77 18.62 60.90
N ALA A 346 -35.98 18.57 60.32
CA ALA A 346 -37.25 19.04 60.89
C ALA A 346 -38.40 18.39 60.10
N GLY A 347 -39.51 17.85 60.61
CA GLY A 347 -40.07 17.64 61.94
C GLY A 347 -41.51 17.08 61.73
N GLY A 348 -42.08 16.35 62.69
CA GLY A 348 -43.52 16.02 62.65
C GLY A 348 -44.00 14.75 63.36
N ALA A 349 -44.36 14.90 64.64
CA ALA A 349 -45.49 14.30 65.36
C ALA A 349 -45.75 12.77 65.42
N GLY A 350 -45.78 12.26 66.66
CA GLY A 350 -46.90 11.45 67.18
C GLY A 350 -46.69 9.93 67.36
N PRO A 351 -47.35 9.27 68.33
CA PRO A 351 -46.64 8.47 69.34
C PRO A 351 -47.07 7.00 69.47
N GLY A 352 -46.27 6.23 70.22
CA GLY A 352 -46.56 4.88 70.74
C GLY A 352 -45.42 3.91 70.42
N SER A 353 -44.95 2.99 71.25
CA SER A 353 -45.29 2.52 72.59
C SER A 353 -44.15 1.57 72.99
N THR A 354 -43.61 1.73 74.21
CA THR A 354 -43.17 0.67 75.13
C THR A 354 -42.28 -0.51 74.67
N VAL A 355 -41.13 -0.69 75.33
CA VAL A 355 -40.74 -1.81 76.24
C VAL A 355 -39.22 -2.07 76.22
N ALA A 356 -38.72 -2.42 77.40
CA ALA A 356 -37.35 -2.48 77.90
C ALA A 356 -36.46 -3.66 77.48
N GLY A 357 -35.14 -3.49 77.70
CA GLY A 357 -34.29 -4.48 78.40
C GLY A 357 -33.24 -5.26 77.58
N PRO A 358 -32.11 -5.73 78.19
CA PRO A 358 -30.76 -5.68 77.59
C PRO A 358 -29.97 -7.03 77.50
N GLY A 359 -28.76 -6.98 76.90
CA GLY A 359 -27.68 -8.02 76.92
C GLY A 359 -27.38 -8.60 75.51
N SER A 360 -26.18 -8.99 75.05
CA SER A 360 -24.89 -9.33 75.66
C SER A 360 -23.78 -9.54 74.56
N THR A 361 -22.54 -9.10 74.83
CA THR A 361 -21.18 -9.69 74.58
C THR A 361 -20.66 -10.33 73.26
N VAL A 362 -19.42 -9.88 72.88
CA VAL A 362 -18.19 -10.63 72.41
C VAL A 362 -18.19 -11.16 70.94
N ALA A 363 -17.14 -11.19 70.09
CA ALA A 363 -15.66 -11.15 70.14
C ALA A 363 -15.05 -10.57 68.83
N GLY A 364 -13.75 -10.25 68.82
CA GLY A 364 -13.00 -9.66 67.69
C GLY A 364 -12.32 -10.66 66.71
N PRO A 365 -11.60 -10.17 65.68
CA PRO A 365 -11.03 -11.00 64.60
C PRO A 365 -9.50 -11.14 64.63
N GLU A 366 -9.00 -12.24 64.06
CA GLU A 366 -7.58 -12.53 63.74
C GLU A 366 -7.34 -12.62 62.21
N PRO A 367 -6.09 -12.47 61.73
CA PRO A 367 -5.76 -12.18 60.32
C PRO A 367 -5.36 -13.42 59.49
N ILE A 368 -5.34 -13.25 58.16
CA ILE A 368 -5.07 -14.28 57.15
C ILE A 368 -3.70 -14.02 56.48
N MET A 369 -2.88 -15.07 56.36
CA MET A 369 -1.64 -15.13 55.59
C MET A 369 -1.84 -15.80 54.20
N GLU A 370 -0.97 -15.45 53.25
CA GLU A 370 -0.75 -16.10 51.93
C GLU A 370 -0.16 -17.52 52.05
N PRO A 371 -0.13 -18.32 50.95
CA PRO A 371 1.15 -18.52 50.23
C PRO A 371 1.06 -18.78 48.68
N GLU A 372 2.25 -19.07 48.12
CA GLU A 372 2.83 -18.94 46.77
C GLU A 372 2.52 -19.97 45.65
N ALA A 373 2.91 -19.56 44.42
CA ALA A 373 3.40 -20.17 43.16
C ALA A 373 3.40 -21.69 42.85
N ASP A 374 2.99 -22.05 41.62
CA ASP A 374 3.78 -22.73 40.55
C ASP A 374 2.86 -23.26 39.42
N ALA A 375 3.23 -23.04 38.14
CA ALA A 375 3.10 -23.96 36.98
C ALA A 375 3.19 -23.25 35.60
N GLU A 376 4.03 -23.80 34.70
CA GLU A 376 4.20 -23.44 33.28
C GLU A 376 2.97 -23.79 32.40
N PRO A 377 2.82 -23.22 31.18
CA PRO A 377 1.85 -23.72 30.21
C PRO A 377 2.46 -24.69 29.19
N GLU A 378 1.90 -25.90 29.15
CA GLU A 378 2.09 -26.92 28.11
C GLU A 378 1.45 -26.53 26.75
N ALA A 379 2.02 -27.11 25.70
CA ALA A 379 1.60 -27.03 24.31
C ALA A 379 0.25 -27.73 24.00
N VAL A 380 -0.50 -27.19 23.04
CA VAL A 380 -1.61 -27.86 22.32
C VAL A 380 -1.49 -27.44 20.85
N VAL A 381 -0.82 -28.22 19.99
CA VAL A 381 -1.25 -29.40 19.20
C VAL A 381 -2.32 -29.07 18.14
N GLU A 382 -1.90 -29.27 16.89
CA GLU A 382 -2.59 -29.22 15.61
C GLU A 382 -3.86 -30.09 15.56
N LEU A 383 -4.86 -29.64 14.78
CA LEU A 383 -5.96 -30.47 14.31
C LEU A 383 -5.92 -30.55 12.78
N GLU A 384 -5.33 -31.62 12.27
CA GLU A 384 -5.53 -32.10 10.91
C GLU A 384 -6.75 -33.02 10.79
N ALA A 385 -7.23 -33.09 9.55
CA ALA A 385 -8.48 -33.64 9.06
C ALA A 385 -8.75 -35.14 9.34
N ALA A 386 -10.05 -35.45 9.44
CA ALA A 386 -10.59 -36.77 9.15
C ALA A 386 -11.88 -36.62 8.33
N GLY A 387 -11.95 -37.33 7.20
CA GLY A 387 -13.20 -37.78 6.58
C GLY A 387 -13.05 -39.26 6.21
N PRO A 388 -13.98 -39.86 5.46
CA PRO A 388 -15.44 -39.71 5.48
C PRO A 388 -16.11 -41.03 5.90
N ASP A 389 -17.42 -41.01 6.21
CA ASP A 389 -18.23 -42.23 6.22
C ASP A 389 -19.52 -42.06 5.41
N VAL A 390 -19.77 -43.09 4.62
CA VAL A 390 -20.78 -43.26 3.58
C VAL A 390 -22.07 -43.79 4.21
N VAL A 391 -23.23 -43.26 3.80
CA VAL A 391 -24.44 -44.07 3.64
C VAL A 391 -25.26 -43.57 2.46
N ASP A 392 -25.50 -44.53 1.57
CA ASP A 392 -26.25 -44.57 0.33
C ASP A 392 -27.77 -44.60 0.61
N GLU A 393 -28.57 -43.87 -0.17
CA GLU A 393 -29.80 -44.40 -0.76
C GLU A 393 -30.12 -43.64 -2.06
N SER A 394 -30.13 -44.40 -3.15
CA SER A 394 -30.57 -44.08 -4.50
C SER A 394 -32.07 -43.83 -4.61
N ASP A 395 -32.50 -42.92 -5.49
CA ASP A 395 -33.41 -43.36 -6.56
C ASP A 395 -33.45 -42.45 -7.82
N VAL A 396 -33.64 -43.17 -8.91
CA VAL A 396 -33.53 -42.89 -10.35
C VAL A 396 -34.66 -42.00 -10.88
N VAL A 397 -34.36 -41.06 -11.81
CA VAL A 397 -35.25 -40.85 -12.97
C VAL A 397 -34.50 -40.38 -14.23
N HIS A 398 -34.88 -41.03 -15.33
CA HIS A 398 -34.35 -41.00 -16.69
C HIS A 398 -34.64 -39.73 -17.50
N GLU A 399 -33.75 -39.48 -18.47
CA GLU A 399 -33.94 -38.66 -19.67
C GLU A 399 -35.16 -39.08 -20.51
N ALA A 400 -35.79 -38.12 -21.21
CA ALA A 400 -36.29 -38.29 -22.57
C ALA A 400 -36.61 -36.95 -23.25
N GLU A 401 -36.11 -36.82 -24.48
CA GLU A 401 -36.36 -35.74 -25.45
C GLU A 401 -37.76 -35.83 -26.12
N ALA A 402 -38.06 -34.75 -26.87
CA ALA A 402 -38.81 -34.68 -28.13
C ALA A 402 -40.20 -34.02 -28.16
N GLU A 403 -40.20 -32.88 -28.87
CA GLU A 403 -41.17 -32.31 -29.83
C GLU A 403 -42.69 -32.62 -29.76
N ALA A 404 -43.53 -31.57 -29.81
CA ALA A 404 -44.27 -31.16 -31.03
C ALA A 404 -45.52 -30.28 -30.75
N VAL A 405 -45.54 -29.09 -31.39
CA VAL A 405 -46.60 -28.54 -32.28
C VAL A 405 -47.96 -28.03 -31.74
N ALA A 406 -48.21 -26.75 -32.11
CA ALA A 406 -49.43 -26.09 -32.64
C ALA A 406 -50.35 -25.18 -31.78
N GLY A 407 -50.51 -23.95 -32.31
CA GLY A 407 -51.75 -23.14 -32.38
C GLY A 407 -51.88 -22.01 -31.34
N SER A 408 -52.32 -20.78 -31.63
CA SER A 408 -52.71 -20.06 -32.85
C SER A 408 -52.86 -18.56 -32.53
N ASP A 409 -52.93 -17.75 -33.60
CA ASP A 409 -53.61 -16.44 -33.75
C ASP A 409 -52.95 -15.11 -33.33
N GLY A 410 -52.89 -14.19 -34.32
CA GLY A 410 -53.18 -12.78 -34.07
C GLY A 410 -52.46 -11.71 -34.90
N GLY A 411 -52.79 -11.55 -36.19
CA GLY A 411 -53.16 -10.24 -36.76
C GLY A 411 -52.11 -9.26 -37.32
N SER A 412 -52.04 -9.23 -38.66
CA SER A 412 -52.25 -8.05 -39.54
C SER A 412 -51.25 -6.87 -39.60
N ALA A 413 -50.59 -6.72 -40.77
CA ALA A 413 -50.76 -5.62 -41.74
C ALA A 413 -49.43 -5.17 -42.41
N GLU A 414 -49.29 -5.44 -43.71
CA GLU A 414 -48.46 -4.66 -44.66
C GLU A 414 -49.30 -3.47 -45.20
N PRO A 415 -48.70 -2.41 -45.81
CA PRO A 415 -48.29 -2.43 -47.23
C PRO A 415 -46.89 -1.77 -47.45
N ASP A 416 -46.04 -2.17 -48.41
CA ASP A 416 -46.07 -2.07 -49.89
C ASP A 416 -45.09 -0.99 -50.41
N GLU A 417 -44.60 -1.22 -51.63
CA GLU A 417 -43.84 -0.36 -52.55
C GLU A 417 -42.32 -0.20 -52.29
N GLY A 418 -41.42 -0.43 -53.25
CA GLY A 418 -41.60 -0.76 -54.65
C GLY A 418 -40.27 -0.76 -55.43
N ASN A 419 -40.21 -1.73 -56.33
CA ASN A 419 -39.66 -1.66 -57.69
C ASN A 419 -38.14 -1.60 -57.95
N ALA A 420 -37.82 -2.12 -59.14
CA ALA A 420 -36.60 -2.79 -59.50
C ALA A 420 -36.02 -2.25 -60.82
N ARG A 421 -34.68 -2.37 -60.96
CA ARG A 421 -33.88 -2.67 -62.19
C ARG A 421 -33.68 -1.53 -63.24
N PRO A 422 -32.75 -1.69 -64.23
CA PRO A 422 -31.33 -2.12 -64.14
C PRO A 422 -30.40 -1.38 -65.16
N GLY A 423 -29.09 -1.63 -65.11
CA GLY A 423 -28.27 -1.75 -66.36
C GLY A 423 -26.87 -1.10 -66.38
N ASP A 424 -25.88 -1.96 -66.68
CA ASP A 424 -24.64 -1.70 -67.49
C ASP A 424 -23.58 -0.74 -66.89
N GLY A 425 -22.28 -1.06 -66.70
CA GLY A 425 -21.44 -2.19 -67.12
C GLY A 425 -19.94 -1.83 -66.96
N SER A 426 -19.07 -2.82 -67.23
CA SER A 426 -17.60 -2.79 -67.39
C SER A 426 -16.67 -2.96 -66.17
N ALA A 427 -16.21 -4.22 -66.04
CA ALA A 427 -14.84 -4.72 -65.86
C ALA A 427 -13.76 -3.91 -65.11
N GLY A 428 -13.18 -4.54 -64.08
CA GLY A 428 -11.85 -4.19 -63.54
C GLY A 428 -11.49 -4.95 -62.25
N SER A 429 -10.87 -6.13 -62.43
CA SER A 429 -9.89 -6.83 -61.56
C SER A 429 -9.89 -6.66 -60.03
N ASP A 430 -10.03 -7.81 -59.36
CA ASP A 430 -9.27 -8.32 -58.20
C ASP A 430 -8.97 -7.37 -57.03
N ASP A 431 -9.75 -7.51 -55.93
CA ASP A 431 -9.28 -7.51 -54.53
C ASP A 431 -10.51 -7.61 -53.58
N GLU A 432 -11.06 -8.82 -53.43
CA GLU A 432 -11.97 -9.17 -52.31
C GLU A 432 -11.38 -10.37 -51.56
N ASP A 433 -10.70 -10.12 -50.43
CA ASP A 433 -10.65 -11.07 -49.31
C ASP A 433 -9.96 -10.43 -48.08
N GLU A 434 -10.54 -9.38 -47.47
CA GLU A 434 -10.09 -8.95 -46.13
C GLU A 434 -11.08 -8.08 -45.33
N ARG A 435 -12.40 -8.29 -45.45
CA ARG A 435 -13.38 -7.64 -44.57
C ARG A 435 -14.55 -8.54 -44.19
N ARG A 436 -14.26 -9.63 -43.47
CA ARG A 436 -15.27 -10.38 -42.69
C ARG A 436 -14.61 -11.19 -41.58
N GLN A 437 -14.09 -10.50 -40.56
CA GLN A 437 -13.80 -11.08 -39.25
C GLN A 437 -13.74 -9.97 -38.18
N LEU A 438 -14.88 -9.35 -37.91
CA LEU A 438 -15.13 -8.72 -36.61
C LEU A 438 -16.23 -9.55 -35.95
N GLY A 439 -15.77 -10.48 -35.10
CA GLY A 439 -16.60 -11.39 -34.33
C GLY A 439 -17.60 -10.64 -33.45
N SER A 440 -18.81 -11.18 -33.42
CA SER A 440 -19.94 -10.75 -32.61
C SER A 440 -19.56 -10.43 -31.17
N LEU A 441 -19.91 -9.22 -30.72
CA LEU A 441 -20.03 -8.92 -29.30
C LEU A 441 -21.12 -9.83 -28.74
N ALA A 442 -20.72 -10.78 -27.91
CA ALA A 442 -21.65 -11.53 -27.06
C ALA A 442 -22.48 -10.54 -26.22
N PRO A 443 -23.74 -10.84 -25.90
CA PRO A 443 -24.59 -9.95 -25.12
C PRO A 443 -23.93 -9.71 -23.75
N ARG A 444 -23.61 -8.45 -23.46
CA ARG A 444 -23.18 -8.02 -22.13
C ARG A 444 -24.36 -8.23 -21.17
N VAL A 445 -24.20 -9.15 -20.23
CA VAL A 445 -25.08 -9.24 -19.07
C VAL A 445 -24.98 -7.90 -18.33
N PRO A 446 -26.09 -7.25 -17.95
CA PRO A 446 -26.04 -6.04 -17.14
C PRO A 446 -25.29 -6.33 -15.83
N LEU A 447 -24.24 -5.55 -15.54
CA LEU A 447 -23.42 -5.66 -14.32
C LEU A 447 -24.24 -5.62 -13.02
N ASP A 448 -25.49 -5.14 -13.09
CA ASP A 448 -26.42 -4.96 -11.98
C ASP A 448 -27.03 -6.26 -11.43
N ARG A 449 -26.63 -7.45 -11.95
CA ARG A 449 -27.15 -8.77 -11.53
C ARG A 449 -26.09 -9.86 -11.34
N MET A 450 -24.81 -9.55 -11.49
CA MET A 450 -23.75 -10.54 -11.29
C MET A 450 -23.47 -10.70 -9.78
N SER A 451 -23.29 -11.94 -9.32
CA SER A 451 -22.79 -12.15 -7.96
C SER A 451 -21.34 -11.66 -7.87
N PHE A 452 -20.88 -11.38 -6.65
CA PHE A 452 -19.49 -10.98 -6.44
C PHE A 452 -18.49 -12.03 -6.98
N SER A 453 -18.80 -13.31 -6.81
CA SER A 453 -18.00 -14.40 -7.36
C SER A 453 -17.95 -14.34 -8.89
N ASP A 454 -19.10 -14.13 -9.55
CA ASP A 454 -19.16 -14.01 -11.01
C ASP A 454 -18.35 -12.83 -11.52
N MET A 455 -18.32 -11.72 -10.77
CA MET A 455 -17.50 -10.55 -11.11
C MET A 455 -16.01 -10.88 -11.01
N MET A 456 -15.57 -11.51 -9.92
CA MET A 456 -14.16 -11.90 -9.74
C MET A 456 -13.69 -12.89 -10.81
N ASP A 457 -14.54 -13.84 -11.19
CA ASP A 457 -14.24 -14.78 -12.27
C ASP A 457 -14.22 -14.11 -13.63
N ALA A 458 -15.16 -13.19 -13.90
CA ALA A 458 -15.17 -12.40 -15.12
C ALA A 458 -13.93 -11.50 -15.25
N ASP A 459 -13.47 -10.93 -14.13
CA ASP A 459 -12.31 -10.05 -14.04
C ASP A 459 -11.02 -10.83 -14.33
N ARG A 460 -10.83 -11.98 -13.65
CA ARG A 460 -9.72 -12.91 -13.96
C ARG A 460 -9.73 -13.34 -15.42
N ALA A 461 -10.91 -13.66 -15.97
CA ALA A 461 -11.02 -14.03 -17.36
C ALA A 461 -10.74 -12.86 -18.32
N ALA A 462 -11.10 -11.62 -17.95
CA ALA A 462 -10.83 -10.42 -18.74
C ALA A 462 -9.33 -10.08 -18.76
N LEU A 463 -8.68 -10.14 -17.60
CA LEU A 463 -7.23 -9.95 -17.47
C LEU A 463 -6.44 -11.02 -18.22
N ALA A 464 -6.82 -12.30 -18.09
CA ALA A 464 -6.21 -13.39 -18.85
C ALA A 464 -6.28 -13.16 -20.36
N ARG A 465 -7.44 -12.71 -20.88
CA ARG A 465 -7.59 -12.37 -22.31
C ARG A 465 -6.73 -11.19 -22.75
N ARG A 466 -6.57 -10.17 -21.90
CA ARG A 466 -5.69 -9.01 -22.18
C ARG A 466 -4.22 -9.44 -22.20
N ARG A 467 -3.83 -10.32 -21.28
CA ARG A 467 -2.47 -10.90 -21.20
C ARG A 467 -2.12 -11.72 -22.44
N ASP A 468 -3.04 -12.54 -22.94
CA ASP A 468 -2.80 -13.36 -24.13
C ASP A 468 -2.76 -12.53 -25.43
N GLY A 469 -3.35 -11.32 -25.42
CA GLY A 469 -3.23 -10.33 -26.49
C GLY A 469 -1.96 -9.46 -26.42
N ALA A 470 -1.22 -9.50 -25.31
CA ALA A 470 0.05 -8.82 -25.15
C ALA A 470 1.19 -9.65 -25.75
N ILE A 471 2.09 -9.00 -26.48
CA ILE A 471 3.22 -9.63 -27.17
C ILE A 471 4.02 -10.49 -26.18
N PRO A 472 4.27 -11.79 -26.46
CA PRO A 472 4.93 -12.67 -25.50
C PRO A 472 6.34 -12.17 -25.18
N LEU A 473 6.61 -12.00 -23.89
CA LEU A 473 7.96 -11.83 -23.35
C LEU A 473 8.79 -13.05 -23.76
N ARG A 474 9.78 -12.84 -24.64
CA ARG A 474 10.76 -13.89 -24.95
C ARG A 474 11.51 -14.23 -23.67
N ARG A 475 11.22 -15.40 -23.10
CA ARG A 475 12.11 -16.07 -22.14
C ARG A 475 13.49 -16.19 -22.81
N ARG A 476 14.48 -15.43 -22.34
CA ARG A 476 15.89 -15.73 -22.63
C ARG A 476 16.28 -16.97 -21.82
N GLY A 477 15.94 -18.14 -22.36
CA GLY A 477 16.53 -19.42 -21.97
C GLY A 477 17.63 -19.77 -22.96
N GLY A 478 18.87 -19.89 -22.49
CA GLY A 478 19.98 -20.42 -23.27
C GLY A 478 21.29 -19.68 -23.01
N ALA A 479 22.06 -20.14 -22.01
CA ALA A 479 23.47 -19.80 -21.90
C ALA A 479 24.23 -20.38 -23.11
N PRO A 480 25.02 -19.61 -23.86
CA PRO A 480 26.00 -20.17 -24.77
C PRO A 480 27.27 -20.53 -23.99
N GLN A 481 27.73 -21.77 -24.13
CA GLN A 481 29.10 -22.17 -23.74
C GLN A 481 30.13 -21.37 -24.57
N PRO A 482 31.33 -21.10 -24.02
CA PRO A 482 32.37 -20.37 -24.73
C PRO A 482 33.03 -21.30 -25.77
N ALA A 483 33.03 -20.88 -27.03
CA ALA A 483 33.87 -21.47 -28.06
C ALA A 483 35.07 -20.56 -28.28
N ASP A 484 36.25 -21.17 -28.21
CA ASP A 484 37.55 -20.60 -28.53
C ASP A 484 37.57 -20.00 -29.94
N ALA A 485 38.08 -18.78 -30.07
CA ALA A 485 38.51 -18.24 -31.35
C ALA A 485 39.76 -17.36 -31.15
N GLU A 486 40.86 -17.90 -31.65
CA GLU A 486 42.20 -17.32 -31.72
C GLU A 486 42.29 -16.05 -32.58
N ALA A 487 43.38 -15.34 -32.34
CA ALA A 487 43.77 -14.08 -32.94
C ALA A 487 44.27 -14.17 -34.41
N GLN A 488 43.99 -13.11 -35.17
CA GLN A 488 44.76 -12.53 -36.30
C GLN A 488 44.00 -11.23 -36.69
N GLY A 489 44.55 -10.02 -36.85
CA GLY A 489 45.91 -9.54 -37.08
C GLY A 489 45.98 -8.80 -38.43
N ALA A 490 45.90 -7.45 -38.43
CA ALA A 490 46.39 -6.45 -39.43
C ALA A 490 45.54 -5.16 -39.31
N ALA A 491 46.00 -3.98 -38.86
CA ALA A 491 47.11 -3.08 -39.26
C ALA A 491 46.77 -2.11 -40.42
N ASP A 492 47.23 -0.87 -40.24
CA ASP A 492 47.31 0.31 -41.15
C ASP A 492 46.06 1.22 -41.32
N MET A 493 46.09 2.56 -41.24
CA MET A 493 47.19 3.56 -41.23
C MET A 493 46.69 4.96 -40.75
N VAL A 494 47.55 5.66 -39.98
CA VAL A 494 47.99 7.09 -40.08
C VAL A 494 47.09 8.28 -39.66
N GLU A 495 47.46 8.83 -38.49
CA GLU A 495 47.84 10.22 -38.13
C GLU A 495 47.33 11.45 -38.93
N ARG A 496 46.90 12.49 -38.19
CA ARG A 496 47.35 13.90 -38.34
C ARG A 496 46.92 14.79 -37.14
N ASP A 497 47.94 15.22 -36.40
CA ASP A 497 48.20 16.50 -35.71
C ASP A 497 47.06 17.44 -35.21
N ALA A 498 47.16 17.77 -33.91
CA ALA A 498 46.66 18.99 -33.24
C ALA A 498 47.76 20.12 -33.30
N PRO A 499 47.65 21.37 -32.76
CA PRO A 499 46.99 21.84 -31.51
C PRO A 499 46.24 23.21 -31.67
N ASP A 500 45.54 23.81 -30.69
CA ASP A 500 46.07 24.41 -29.44
C ASP A 500 44.96 24.95 -28.49
N ALA A 501 45.40 25.07 -27.23
CA ALA A 501 44.93 25.62 -25.95
C ALA A 501 43.60 26.39 -25.78
N ASP A 502 42.90 26.15 -24.64
CA ASP A 502 43.08 26.97 -23.42
C ASP A 502 42.23 26.48 -22.21
N ARG A 503 42.85 25.89 -21.16
CA ARG A 503 42.42 26.01 -19.74
C ARG A 503 43.46 25.44 -18.75
N PRO A 504 43.86 26.17 -17.68
CA PRO A 504 44.88 25.74 -16.71
C PRO A 504 44.32 24.94 -15.49
N PRO A 505 45.20 24.32 -14.67
CA PRO A 505 44.96 23.00 -14.08
C PRO A 505 44.69 22.97 -12.56
N ALA A 506 44.23 21.80 -12.11
CA ALA A 506 44.17 21.35 -10.72
C ALA A 506 45.57 21.09 -10.14
N THR A 507 45.71 21.31 -8.83
CA THR A 507 46.89 20.97 -8.03
C THR A 507 46.56 19.82 -7.07
N ASP A 508 47.30 18.72 -7.19
CA ASP A 508 47.52 17.70 -6.16
C ASP A 508 49.02 17.31 -6.20
N PRO A 509 49.73 17.24 -5.06
CA PRO A 509 51.03 16.58 -4.98
C PRO A 509 51.01 15.28 -4.15
N ALA A 510 51.21 14.15 -4.85
CA ALA A 510 52.24 13.10 -4.65
C ALA A 510 52.52 12.56 -3.21
N ARG A 511 52.19 11.29 -2.90
CA ARG A 511 52.97 10.00 -3.03
C ARG A 511 54.04 9.74 -1.92
N PRO A 512 54.64 8.52 -1.76
CA PRO A 512 54.25 7.14 -2.14
C PRO A 512 54.56 6.06 -1.05
N PHE A 513 54.19 4.78 -1.26
CA PHE A 513 55.13 3.64 -1.18
C PHE A 513 54.52 2.37 -1.82
N ALA A 514 55.34 1.69 -2.63
CA ALA A 514 55.08 0.42 -3.28
C ALA A 514 56.17 -0.59 -2.88
N GLY A 515 55.83 -1.89 -2.90
CA GLY A 515 56.72 -3.04 -2.75
C GLY A 515 55.96 -4.18 -2.05
N LEU A 516 55.92 -5.43 -2.49
CA LEU A 516 56.64 -6.16 -3.53
C LEU A 516 55.86 -7.47 -3.74
N ALA A 517 55.70 -7.93 -4.98
CA ALA A 517 55.31 -9.30 -5.31
C ALA A 517 56.55 -10.04 -5.85
N GLU A 518 56.70 -11.33 -5.51
CA GLU A 518 56.89 -12.48 -6.44
C GLU A 518 57.78 -13.63 -5.90
N GLN A 519 57.42 -14.86 -6.32
CA GLN A 519 58.13 -16.15 -6.35
C GLN A 519 57.93 -17.07 -5.12
N VAL A 520 57.45 -18.31 -5.22
CA VAL A 520 57.79 -19.41 -6.15
C VAL A 520 56.59 -20.36 -6.40
N ARG A 521 56.43 -20.85 -7.64
CA ARG A 521 55.56 -21.99 -8.03
C ARG A 521 56.30 -23.33 -7.91
N ALA A 522 55.49 -24.36 -7.66
CA ALA A 522 55.52 -25.73 -8.20
C ALA A 522 56.02 -26.89 -7.30
N ALA A 523 55.06 -27.82 -7.08
CA ALA A 523 55.10 -29.26 -6.77
C ALA A 523 54.23 -29.53 -5.53
N GLY A 524 53.31 -30.49 -5.45
CA GLY A 524 52.85 -31.57 -6.30
C GLY A 524 51.75 -32.30 -5.51
N SER A 525 50.94 -33.06 -6.23
CA SER A 525 49.92 -34.01 -5.76
C SER A 525 50.10 -34.63 -4.37
N GLY A 526 49.04 -34.66 -3.56
CA GLY A 526 48.93 -35.53 -2.40
C GLY A 526 47.64 -35.32 -1.59
N GLN A 527 46.72 -36.29 -1.68
CA GLN A 527 45.61 -36.46 -0.74
C GLN A 527 46.15 -36.68 0.68
N VAL A 528 45.58 -35.99 1.68
CA VAL A 528 45.74 -36.34 3.11
C VAL A 528 44.40 -36.08 3.83
N PRO A 529 43.95 -36.99 4.71
CA PRO A 529 42.56 -37.05 5.21
C PRO A 529 42.29 -36.12 6.40
N ILE A 530 41.00 -35.80 6.54
CA ILE A 530 40.41 -34.98 7.60
C ILE A 530 40.43 -35.76 8.91
N ALA A 531 41.23 -35.31 9.89
CA ALA A 531 41.15 -35.77 11.27
C ALA A 531 40.41 -34.71 12.11
N ARG A 532 39.29 -35.11 12.71
CA ARG A 532 38.50 -34.30 13.64
C ARG A 532 39.25 -34.13 14.96
N THR A 533 39.46 -32.90 15.39
CA THR A 533 39.88 -32.54 16.75
C THR A 533 38.77 -31.69 17.38
N PRO A 534 38.34 -31.96 18.63
CA PRO A 534 37.28 -31.19 19.27
C PRO A 534 37.81 -29.82 19.72
N VAL A 535 37.07 -28.76 19.40
CA VAL A 535 37.33 -27.39 19.83
C VAL A 535 36.54 -27.14 21.12
N GLU A 536 37.23 -26.85 22.22
CA GLU A 536 36.64 -26.34 23.46
C GLU A 536 36.12 -24.90 23.27
N PRO A 537 35.02 -24.51 23.94
CA PRO A 537 34.44 -23.18 23.80
C PRO A 537 35.27 -22.09 24.50
N PRO A 538 35.29 -20.84 23.99
CA PRO A 538 36.02 -19.75 24.62
C PRO A 538 35.34 -19.26 25.91
N ALA A 539 36.16 -18.94 26.92
CA ALA A 539 35.75 -18.39 28.20
C ALA A 539 35.13 -16.99 28.06
N MET A 540 34.03 -16.76 28.79
CA MET A 540 33.36 -15.45 28.89
C MET A 540 34.21 -14.42 29.65
N PRO A 541 34.19 -13.12 29.26
CA PRO A 541 34.77 -12.05 30.06
C PRO A 541 33.90 -11.73 31.28
N ALA A 542 34.56 -11.49 32.42
CA ALA A 542 33.94 -11.16 33.70
C ALA A 542 33.24 -9.80 33.70
N ALA A 543 32.10 -9.71 34.41
CA ALA A 543 31.32 -8.49 34.60
C ALA A 543 32.06 -7.43 35.45
N PRO A 544 31.89 -6.12 35.17
CA PRO A 544 32.46 -5.05 35.99
C PRO A 544 31.73 -4.89 37.33
N ALA A 545 32.50 -4.59 38.39
CA ALA A 545 32.01 -4.39 39.75
C ALA A 545 31.16 -3.11 39.89
N PRO A 546 30.14 -3.09 40.79
CA PRO A 546 29.32 -1.90 41.04
C PRO A 546 30.08 -0.81 41.82
N PRO A 547 29.74 0.47 41.63
CA PRO A 547 30.34 1.59 42.37
C PRO A 547 29.89 1.61 43.84
N PRO A 548 30.70 2.17 44.76
CA PRO A 548 30.38 2.21 46.18
C PRO A 548 29.26 3.20 46.47
N ALA A 549 28.39 2.83 47.41
CA ALA A 549 27.32 3.66 47.94
C ALA A 549 27.90 4.82 48.78
N GLU A 550 27.58 6.06 48.40
CA GLU A 550 27.69 7.20 49.33
C GLU A 550 26.39 7.33 50.12
N THR A 551 26.55 7.31 51.44
CA THR A 551 25.52 7.62 52.43
C THR A 551 25.90 8.95 53.07
N ALA A 552 25.00 9.94 52.97
CA ALA A 552 24.65 11.02 53.91
C ALA A 552 24.14 12.25 53.16
#